data_AF-A0A3B9D127-F1
#
_entry.id   AF-A0A3B9D127-F1
#
_cell.length_a   1.000
_cell.length_b   1.000
_cell.length_c   1.000
_cell.angle_alpha   90.00
_cell.angle_beta   90.00
_cell.angle_gamma   90.00
#
_symmetry.space_group_name_H-M   'P 1'
#
loop_
_entity.id
_entity.type
_entity.pdbx_description
1 polymer ?
#
loop_
_entity_poly.entity_id
_entity_poly.type
_entity_poly.pdbx_seq_one_letter_code
_entity_poly.pdbx_strand_id
1 'polypeptide(L)'
;MFLKAKPDTLLLVHFADLSTGNTSTMMKSILRPQFLILIGLFIGGPLKADETKSLSLIVAAAGSANAPAQKQLLKGMLAGLAGRRNVPQPEGWAELATELQESADREAADLTQQLSRIFGDQKAIAQALVTALDQSAEPARRQAALRQLMQQQSEEASDSLEELLQQPVMRLAAIRGYSAVENPMAPTLLLEQYPKFNDTEKKAVVETLASRRRYAEFLLNALREKQIRKEEIPSHVARSLNDILGQNFVDVYGQIRQLAADRQKRMAHYRELLTPAAISKASPERGRKVFQKTCANCHTLYGAGGKIGPDLTGSNRANLDYILLNSVDPSYDVPEGYRMLQVVTVQGQIINGILAEEDGSRIVLKTVEDPKRIIPKTDIEVRKVSDKSMMPDGQFDALKPQQVIDLIRYLRTTSQVKVAP
;
A
#
# COMPACT_ATOMS: atom_id res chain seq x y z
N MET A 1 -45.47 33.63 -33.45
CA MET A 1 -46.60 33.34 -32.56
C MET A 1 -46.08 33.44 -31.12
N PHE A 2 -46.61 34.41 -30.38
CA PHE A 2 -46.38 34.79 -28.97
C PHE A 2 -46.61 33.60 -27.99
N LEU A 3 -46.13 33.48 -26.73
CA LEU A 3 -45.60 34.34 -25.63
C LEU A 3 -44.54 33.52 -24.84
N LYS A 4 -43.43 34.02 -24.25
CA LYS A 4 -43.15 35.06 -23.22
C LYS A 4 -43.45 34.63 -21.77
N ALA A 5 -42.40 34.30 -21.00
CA ALA A 5 -42.21 34.69 -19.58
C ALA A 5 -40.77 34.35 -19.07
N LYS A 6 -40.07 35.38 -18.61
CA LYS A 6 -38.89 35.49 -17.72
C LYS A 6 -39.02 36.89 -17.06
N PRO A 7 -38.28 37.29 -16.01
CA PRO A 7 -37.38 36.58 -15.08
C PRO A 7 -37.68 36.96 -13.60
N ASP A 8 -36.93 36.43 -12.62
CA ASP A 8 -36.67 37.19 -11.38
C ASP A 8 -35.24 36.95 -10.89
N THR A 9 -34.49 38.05 -10.93
CA THR A 9 -33.11 38.23 -10.48
C THR A 9 -33.19 39.20 -9.31
N LEU A 10 -33.05 38.74 -8.07
CA LEU A 10 -32.85 39.62 -6.92
C LEU A 10 -32.39 38.79 -5.72
N LEU A 11 -31.07 38.74 -5.49
CA LEU A 11 -30.42 39.01 -4.19
C LEU A 11 -28.92 38.76 -4.34
N LEU A 12 -28.28 39.70 -5.03
CA LEU A 12 -26.83 39.89 -5.10
C LEU A 12 -26.53 41.25 -4.45
N VAL A 13 -26.99 41.47 -3.22
CA VAL A 13 -26.61 42.62 -2.37
C VAL A 13 -26.79 42.20 -0.90
N HIS A 14 -25.69 41.79 -0.25
CA HIS A 14 -25.37 42.07 1.16
C HIS A 14 -24.03 41.39 1.51
N PHE A 15 -22.96 41.83 0.83
CA PHE A 15 -21.59 41.75 1.32
C PHE A 15 -21.07 43.17 1.44
N ALA A 16 -21.61 43.91 2.41
CA ALA A 16 -21.11 45.20 2.86
C ALA A 16 -21.81 45.51 4.19
N ASP A 17 -21.28 44.97 5.28
CA ASP A 17 -21.11 45.67 6.57
C ASP A 17 -20.74 44.68 7.68
N LEU A 18 -19.43 44.46 7.79
CA LEU A 18 -18.78 43.93 9.00
C LEU A 18 -17.55 44.80 9.29
N SER A 19 -17.72 46.12 9.23
CA SER A 19 -16.67 47.11 9.59
C SER A 19 -17.06 48.08 10.70
N THR A 20 -18.22 47.91 11.35
CA THR A 20 -18.59 48.76 12.48
C THR A 20 -19.08 47.92 13.64
N GLY A 21 -18.20 47.75 14.63
CA GLY A 21 -18.53 47.13 15.89
C GLY A 21 -19.67 47.86 16.59
N ASN A 22 -20.71 47.12 16.96
CA ASN A 22 -21.61 47.53 18.03
C ASN A 22 -22.12 46.30 18.78
N THR A 23 -21.61 46.14 19.99
CA THR A 23 -22.00 45.16 21.00
C THR A 23 -23.20 45.69 21.78
N SER A 24 -24.41 45.18 21.54
CA SER A 24 -25.50 45.16 22.53
C SER A 24 -26.76 44.60 21.87
N THR A 25 -27.56 43.85 22.64
CA THR A 25 -28.93 43.43 22.35
C THR A 25 -29.13 42.15 21.52
N MET A 26 -28.85 40.98 22.13
CA MET A 26 -29.88 39.94 22.29
C MET A 26 -29.40 38.84 23.24
N MET A 27 -29.40 39.18 24.53
CA MET A 27 -29.29 38.21 25.60
C MET A 27 -30.72 37.89 26.06
N LYS A 28 -31.22 36.69 25.71
CA LYS A 28 -32.18 35.84 26.45
C LYS A 28 -32.93 34.89 25.51
N SER A 29 -32.39 33.69 25.32
CA SER A 29 -33.19 32.45 25.36
C SER A 29 -32.26 31.26 25.61
N ILE A 30 -32.51 30.56 26.71
CA ILE A 30 -31.80 29.40 27.21
C ILE A 30 -32.41 28.16 26.54
N LEU A 31 -31.60 27.27 25.92
CA LEU A 31 -31.64 25.80 26.14
C LEU A 31 -30.76 25.01 25.12
N ARG A 32 -29.87 24.19 25.71
CA ARG A 32 -29.11 23.01 25.22
C ARG A 32 -27.64 23.16 24.74
N PRO A 33 -26.66 22.63 25.51
CA PRO A 33 -25.23 22.61 25.14
C PRO A 33 -24.88 21.31 24.39
N GLN A 34 -25.38 21.13 23.17
CA GLN A 34 -25.03 19.97 22.34
C GLN A 34 -24.68 20.31 20.87
N PHE A 35 -24.41 21.58 20.54
CA PHE A 35 -24.24 21.97 19.14
C PHE A 35 -23.15 23.01 18.86
N LEU A 36 -22.04 22.98 19.61
CA LEU A 36 -20.91 23.92 19.43
C LEU A 36 -19.53 23.24 19.33
N ILE A 37 -19.45 22.08 18.67
CA ILE A 37 -18.19 21.54 18.12
C ILE A 37 -18.45 21.02 16.71
N LEU A 38 -18.90 21.89 15.80
CA LEU A 38 -18.95 21.60 14.35
C LEU A 38 -19.33 22.85 13.55
N ILE A 39 -18.61 23.97 13.70
CA ILE A 39 -18.47 25.03 12.69
C ILE A 39 -17.17 25.77 13.02
N GLY A 40 -16.09 25.30 12.40
CA GLY A 40 -14.78 25.95 12.36
C GLY A 40 -13.94 25.49 11.17
N LEU A 41 -14.56 24.80 10.21
CA LEU A 41 -13.88 24.13 9.08
C LEU A 41 -14.38 24.60 7.71
N PHE A 42 -15.23 25.63 7.64
CA PHE A 42 -15.77 26.15 6.38
C PHE A 42 -15.82 27.69 6.33
N ILE A 43 -14.71 28.36 6.68
CA ILE A 43 -14.43 29.72 6.19
C ILE A 43 -13.03 29.68 5.57
N GLY A 44 -12.99 29.91 4.25
CA GLY A 44 -11.78 29.82 3.44
C GLY A 44 -10.71 30.81 3.87
N GLY A 45 -9.59 30.27 4.33
CA GLY A 45 -8.31 30.93 4.53
C GLY A 45 -7.30 29.90 5.03
N PRO A 46 -6.01 29.95 4.64
CA PRO A 46 -5.01 28.99 5.11
C PRO A 46 -4.58 29.37 6.52
N LEU A 47 -5.49 29.27 7.48
CA LEU A 47 -5.09 29.10 8.87
C LEU A 47 -4.61 27.65 8.96
N LYS A 48 -3.30 27.45 8.84
CA LYS A 48 -2.65 26.26 9.39
C LYS A 48 -2.94 26.29 10.88
N ALA A 49 -4.08 25.74 11.30
CA ALA A 49 -4.33 25.44 12.69
C ALA A 49 -3.12 24.62 13.16
N ASP A 50 -2.52 25.04 14.25
CA ASP A 50 -1.44 24.32 14.90
C ASP A 50 -1.97 22.94 15.28
N GLU A 51 -1.55 21.92 14.53
CA GLU A 51 -2.04 20.54 14.63
C GLU A 51 -1.94 20.03 16.07
N THR A 52 -0.84 20.38 16.76
CA THR A 52 -0.63 20.01 18.17
C THR A 52 -1.68 20.66 19.07
N LYS A 53 -2.02 21.94 18.87
CA LYS A 53 -3.11 22.60 19.63
C LYS A 53 -4.47 21.98 19.34
N SER A 54 -4.76 21.67 18.08
CA SER A 54 -6.01 21.00 17.71
C SER A 54 -6.12 19.62 18.35
N LEU A 55 -5.02 18.85 18.41
CA LEU A 55 -4.98 17.57 19.10
C LEU A 55 -5.16 17.72 20.61
N SER A 56 -4.50 18.70 21.25
CA SER A 56 -4.70 18.97 22.69
C SER A 56 -6.16 19.28 23.03
N LEU A 57 -6.89 20.01 22.17
CA LEU A 57 -8.32 20.26 22.37
C LEU A 57 -9.16 18.98 22.31
N ILE A 58 -8.83 18.06 21.39
CA ILE A 58 -9.53 16.78 21.27
C ILE A 58 -9.22 15.89 22.48
N VAL A 59 -7.98 15.89 22.98
CA VAL A 59 -7.58 15.17 24.20
C VAL A 59 -8.36 15.68 25.42
N ALA A 60 -8.43 17.01 25.60
CA ALA A 60 -9.22 17.60 26.68
C ALA A 60 -10.72 17.25 26.58
N ALA A 61 -11.27 17.27 25.35
CA ALA A 61 -12.65 16.85 25.11
C ALA A 61 -12.86 15.36 25.44
N ALA A 62 -11.90 14.49 25.10
CA ALA A 62 -11.97 13.06 25.39
C ALA A 62 -11.89 12.75 26.88
N GLY A 63 -11.05 13.48 27.64
CA GLY A 63 -10.94 13.31 29.10
C GLY A 63 -12.18 13.78 29.87
N SER A 64 -12.98 14.68 29.30
CA SER A 64 -14.23 15.16 29.91
C SER A 64 -15.50 14.47 29.39
N ALA A 65 -15.38 13.61 28.38
CA ALA A 65 -16.50 12.95 27.73
C ALA A 65 -16.97 11.69 28.47
N ASN A 66 -18.24 11.34 28.32
CA ASN A 66 -18.73 10.02 28.73
C ASN A 66 -18.13 8.91 27.85
N ALA A 67 -18.15 7.66 28.34
CA ALA A 67 -17.46 6.55 27.67
C ALA A 67 -17.82 6.37 26.17
N PRO A 68 -19.08 6.45 25.72
CA PRO A 68 -19.40 6.40 24.29
C PRO A 68 -18.76 7.54 23.48
N ALA A 69 -18.85 8.78 23.96
CA ALA A 69 -18.31 9.94 23.26
C ALA A 69 -16.77 9.95 23.28
N GLN A 70 -16.15 9.59 24.41
CA GLN A 70 -14.71 9.42 24.55
C GLN A 70 -14.18 8.44 23.51
N LYS A 71 -14.80 7.27 23.36
CA LYS A 71 -14.39 6.29 22.34
C LYS A 71 -14.54 6.80 20.91
N GLN A 72 -15.58 7.59 20.62
CA GLN A 72 -15.70 8.20 19.29
C GLN A 72 -14.64 9.26 19.02
N LEU A 73 -14.26 10.05 20.03
CA LEU A 73 -13.17 11.02 19.92
C LEU A 73 -11.83 10.31 19.70
N LEU A 74 -11.54 9.24 20.45
CA LEU A 74 -10.33 8.43 20.25
C LEU A 74 -10.29 7.78 18.86
N LYS A 75 -11.42 7.22 18.39
CA LYS A 75 -11.54 6.67 17.02
C LYS A 75 -11.34 7.74 15.96
N GLY A 76 -11.92 8.92 16.14
CA GLY A 76 -11.77 10.05 15.23
C GLY A 76 -10.33 10.54 15.17
N MET A 77 -9.66 10.65 16.32
CA MET A 77 -8.24 11.01 16.41
C MET A 77 -7.38 9.95 15.69
N LEU A 78 -7.61 8.67 15.95
CA LEU A 78 -6.88 7.57 15.33
C LEU A 78 -7.06 7.55 13.81
N ALA A 79 -8.29 7.79 13.33
CA ALA A 79 -8.58 7.90 11.91
C ALA A 79 -7.91 9.12 11.26
N GLY A 80 -7.93 10.28 11.93
CA GLY A 80 -7.29 11.51 11.45
C GLY A 80 -5.77 11.42 11.40
N LEU A 81 -5.18 10.65 12.33
CA LEU A 81 -3.74 10.40 12.39
C LEU A 81 -3.30 9.12 11.66
N ALA A 82 -4.19 8.47 10.91
CA ALA A 82 -3.88 7.21 10.25
C ALA A 82 -2.66 7.33 9.32
N GLY A 83 -1.66 6.48 9.53
CA GLY A 83 -0.39 6.48 8.79
C GLY A 83 0.64 7.51 9.24
N ARG A 84 0.29 8.44 10.16
CA ARG A 84 1.23 9.34 10.80
C ARG A 84 2.06 8.57 11.84
N ARG A 85 3.26 9.07 12.13
CA ARG A 85 4.21 8.53 13.10
C ARG A 85 4.95 9.66 13.80
N ASN A 86 5.42 9.41 15.02
CA ASN A 86 6.17 10.37 15.84
C ASN A 86 5.49 11.75 15.90
N VAL A 87 4.15 11.75 15.99
CA VAL A 87 3.37 12.99 16.13
C VAL A 87 3.68 13.56 17.52
N PRO A 88 4.02 14.85 17.65
CA PRO A 88 4.26 15.45 18.96
C PRO A 88 3.11 15.16 19.92
N GLN A 89 3.43 14.64 21.10
CA GLN A 89 2.42 14.26 22.07
C GLN A 89 1.59 15.50 22.46
N PRO A 90 0.25 15.45 22.32
CA PRO A 90 -0.62 16.54 22.71
C PRO A 90 -0.64 16.71 24.24
N GLU A 91 -0.90 17.95 24.66
CA GLU A 91 -1.03 18.30 26.08
C GLU A 91 -2.18 17.50 26.72
N GLY A 92 -1.97 16.96 27.92
CA GLY A 92 -2.95 16.15 28.64
C GLY A 92 -3.02 14.67 28.20
N TRP A 93 -2.24 14.25 27.19
CA TRP A 93 -2.30 12.87 26.70
C TRP A 93 -1.72 11.86 27.69
N ALA A 94 -0.65 12.20 28.42
CA ALA A 94 -0.01 11.26 29.34
C ALA A 94 -0.96 10.82 30.46
N GLU A 95 -1.68 11.79 31.01
CA GLU A 95 -2.66 11.60 32.08
C GLU A 95 -3.85 10.78 31.56
N LEU A 96 -4.44 11.20 30.44
CA LEU A 96 -5.58 10.49 29.82
C LEU A 96 -5.19 9.06 29.44
N ALA A 97 -4.00 8.87 28.86
CA ALA A 97 -3.57 7.55 28.42
C ALA A 97 -3.38 6.59 29.60
N THR A 98 -2.86 7.07 30.72
CA THR A 98 -2.70 6.27 31.95
C THR A 98 -4.06 5.84 32.49
N GLU A 99 -5.00 6.78 32.61
CA GLU A 99 -6.37 6.50 33.08
C GLU A 99 -7.07 5.46 32.18
N LEU A 100 -6.99 5.62 30.86
CA LEU A 100 -7.67 4.74 29.91
C LEU A 100 -7.03 3.35 29.80
N GLN A 101 -5.71 3.25 29.98
CA GLN A 101 -5.01 1.96 30.01
C GLN A 101 -5.38 1.14 31.26
N GLU A 102 -5.67 1.80 32.38
CA GLU A 102 -6.11 1.15 33.63
C GLU A 102 -7.63 0.90 33.66
N SER A 103 -8.39 1.47 32.73
CA SER A 103 -9.85 1.33 32.67
C SER A 103 -10.30 -0.09 32.34
N ALA A 104 -11.50 -0.46 32.81
CA ALA A 104 -12.12 -1.74 32.48
C ALA A 104 -12.62 -1.82 31.01
N ASP A 105 -12.70 -0.69 30.30
CA ASP A 105 -13.12 -0.66 28.89
C ASP A 105 -11.95 -1.04 27.98
N ARG A 106 -11.94 -2.32 27.58
CA ARG A 106 -10.92 -2.88 26.69
C ARG A 106 -10.79 -2.17 25.36
N GLU A 107 -11.88 -1.61 24.83
CA GLU A 107 -11.85 -0.88 23.55
C GLU A 107 -11.15 0.46 23.71
N ALA A 108 -11.42 1.18 24.81
CA ALA A 108 -10.74 2.44 25.11
C ALA A 108 -9.24 2.22 25.37
N ALA A 109 -8.88 1.16 26.10
CA ALA A 109 -7.48 0.80 26.34
C ALA A 109 -6.73 0.47 25.03
N ASP A 110 -7.34 -0.29 24.13
CA ASP A 110 -6.75 -0.62 22.82
C ASP A 110 -6.57 0.62 21.92
N LEU A 111 -7.59 1.49 21.84
CA LEU A 111 -7.50 2.76 21.10
C LEU A 111 -6.40 3.66 21.66
N THR A 112 -6.28 3.72 22.98
CA THR A 112 -5.25 4.49 23.68
C THR A 112 -3.86 3.96 23.34
N GLN A 113 -3.68 2.63 23.38
CA GLN A 113 -2.41 2.02 23.01
C GLN A 113 -2.05 2.30 21.53
N GLN A 114 -3.03 2.29 20.63
CA GLN A 114 -2.86 2.65 19.22
C GLN A 114 -2.41 4.10 19.05
N LEU A 115 -3.05 5.04 19.76
CA LEU A 115 -2.72 6.47 19.72
C LEU A 115 -1.36 6.79 20.36
N SER A 116 -1.04 6.21 21.52
CA SER A 116 0.28 6.39 22.16
C SER A 116 1.42 6.00 21.21
N ARG A 117 1.25 4.94 20.41
CA ARG A 117 2.22 4.56 19.37
C ARG A 117 2.41 5.63 18.30
N ILE A 118 1.33 6.29 17.88
CA ILE A 118 1.39 7.38 16.89
C ILE A 118 2.11 8.60 17.48
N PHE A 119 1.89 8.87 18.78
CA PHE A 119 2.57 9.93 19.51
C PHE A 119 4.03 9.62 19.86
N GLY A 120 4.56 8.50 19.35
CA GLY A 120 5.97 8.14 19.52
C GLY A 120 6.29 7.62 20.92
N ASP A 121 5.35 6.93 21.57
CA ASP A 121 5.59 6.24 22.84
C ASP A 121 6.75 5.23 22.68
N GLN A 122 7.93 5.67 23.14
CA GLN A 122 9.18 4.92 23.11
C GLN A 122 9.05 3.57 23.81
N LYS A 123 8.20 3.45 24.82
CA LYS A 123 7.95 2.19 25.54
C LYS A 123 7.26 1.17 24.63
N ALA A 124 6.34 1.60 23.78
CA ALA A 124 5.65 0.72 22.85
C ALA A 124 6.56 0.25 21.71
N ILE A 125 7.46 1.11 21.22
CA ILE A 125 8.52 0.75 20.26
C ILE A 125 9.45 -0.29 20.90
N ALA A 126 9.97 -0.01 22.09
CA ALA A 126 10.85 -0.92 22.81
C ALA A 126 10.20 -2.29 23.06
N GLN A 127 8.93 -2.32 23.48
CA GLN A 127 8.21 -3.58 23.71
C GLN A 127 7.98 -4.38 22.41
N ALA A 128 7.71 -3.69 21.30
CA ALA A 128 7.58 -4.33 19.99
C ALA A 128 8.93 -4.90 19.52
N LEU A 129 10.04 -4.20 19.77
CA LEU A 129 11.37 -4.69 19.46
C LEU A 129 11.72 -5.95 20.25
N VAL A 130 11.47 -5.93 21.57
CA VAL A 130 11.61 -7.11 22.44
C VAL A 130 10.80 -8.29 21.87
N THR A 131 9.56 -8.05 21.46
CA THR A 131 8.69 -9.10 20.89
C THR A 131 9.22 -9.63 19.55
N ALA A 132 9.78 -8.77 18.69
CA ALA A 132 10.33 -9.18 17.40
C ALA A 132 11.58 -10.07 17.56
N LEU A 133 12.42 -9.75 18.55
CA LEU A 133 13.67 -10.45 18.84
C LEU A 133 13.47 -11.72 19.69
N ASP A 134 12.38 -11.84 20.43
CA ASP A 134 12.08 -13.00 21.28
C ASP A 134 11.88 -14.29 20.45
N GLN A 135 12.89 -15.16 20.43
CA GLN A 135 12.85 -16.44 19.71
C GLN A 135 11.87 -17.46 20.33
N SER A 136 11.43 -17.25 21.57
CA SER A 136 10.44 -18.10 22.24
C SER A 136 9.00 -17.72 21.89
N ALA A 137 8.78 -16.52 21.33
CA ALA A 137 7.46 -16.07 20.90
C ALA A 137 7.03 -16.72 19.58
N GLU A 138 5.71 -16.86 19.42
CA GLU A 138 5.09 -17.35 18.19
C GLU A 138 5.55 -16.56 16.95
N PRO A 139 6.01 -17.22 15.86
CA PRO A 139 6.56 -16.54 14.68
C PRO A 139 5.64 -15.46 14.09
N ALA A 140 4.33 -15.72 14.05
CA ALA A 140 3.35 -14.75 13.54
C ALA A 140 3.31 -13.46 14.37
N ARG A 141 3.49 -13.57 15.70
CA ARG A 141 3.53 -12.42 16.63
C ARG A 141 4.79 -11.61 16.41
N ARG A 142 5.94 -12.28 16.27
CA ARG A 142 7.23 -11.65 15.99
C ARG A 142 7.22 -10.87 14.66
N GLN A 143 6.71 -11.51 13.60
CA GLN A 143 6.55 -10.89 12.29
C GLN A 143 5.61 -9.68 12.31
N ALA A 144 4.51 -9.75 13.09
CA ALA A 144 3.60 -8.63 13.26
C ALA A 144 4.26 -7.46 13.98
N ALA A 145 5.04 -7.73 15.04
CA ALA A 145 5.79 -6.71 15.77
C ALA A 145 6.84 -6.04 14.87
N LEU A 146 7.59 -6.81 14.08
CA LEU A 146 8.55 -6.26 13.12
C LEU A 146 7.86 -5.37 12.07
N ARG A 147 6.74 -5.82 11.48
CA ARG A 147 5.99 -4.99 10.52
C ARG A 147 5.55 -3.67 11.13
N GLN A 148 5.11 -3.67 12.38
CA GLN A 148 4.73 -2.45 13.08
C GLN A 148 5.92 -1.50 13.25
N LEU A 149 7.07 -2.00 13.68
CA LEU A 149 8.30 -1.19 13.84
C LEU A 149 8.73 -0.56 12.50
N MET A 150 8.65 -1.32 11.42
CA MET A 150 8.97 -0.85 10.07
C MET A 150 7.98 0.22 9.58
N GLN A 151 6.69 0.09 9.90
CA GLN A 151 5.69 1.12 9.61
C GLN A 151 5.94 2.42 10.41
N GLN A 152 6.48 2.30 11.61
CA GLN A 152 6.86 3.43 12.47
C GLN A 152 8.22 4.04 12.11
N GLN A 153 8.91 3.49 11.10
CA GLN A 153 10.26 3.88 10.71
C GLN A 153 11.26 3.82 11.87
N SER A 154 11.18 2.79 12.72
CA SER A 154 12.13 2.60 13.81
C SER A 154 13.54 2.26 13.29
N GLU A 155 14.49 3.16 13.55
CA GLU A 155 15.92 2.96 13.24
C GLU A 155 16.52 1.82 14.08
N GLU A 156 16.18 1.74 15.37
CA GLU A 156 16.64 0.65 16.26
C GLU A 156 16.21 -0.74 15.74
N ALA A 157 14.99 -0.84 15.22
CA ALA A 157 14.52 -2.07 14.59
C ALA A 157 15.23 -2.35 13.25
N SER A 158 15.63 -1.30 12.51
CA SER A 158 16.42 -1.40 11.28
C SER A 158 17.81 -1.98 11.54
N ASP A 159 18.45 -1.59 12.65
CA ASP A 159 19.75 -2.12 13.08
C ASP A 159 19.67 -3.61 13.45
N SER A 160 18.53 -4.02 13.99
CA SER A 160 18.27 -5.42 14.37
C SER A 160 17.93 -6.34 13.18
N LEU A 161 17.76 -5.80 11.96
CA LEU A 161 17.36 -6.58 10.79
C LEU A 161 18.43 -7.60 10.37
N GLU A 162 19.71 -7.34 10.62
CA GLU A 162 20.80 -8.25 10.30
C GLU A 162 20.69 -9.57 11.08
N GLU A 163 20.37 -9.50 12.38
CA GLU A 163 20.15 -10.68 13.21
C GLU A 163 18.91 -11.45 12.72
N LEU A 164 17.81 -10.74 12.47
CA LEU A 164 16.54 -11.33 12.01
C LEU A 164 16.66 -11.98 10.62
N LEU A 165 17.57 -11.49 9.77
CA LEU A 165 17.87 -12.07 8.45
C LEU A 165 18.44 -13.49 8.58
N GLN A 166 19.17 -13.80 9.65
CA GLN A 166 19.73 -15.13 9.89
C GLN A 166 18.66 -16.16 10.27
N GLN A 167 17.52 -15.72 10.79
CA GLN A 167 16.46 -16.59 11.30
C GLN A 167 15.45 -16.94 10.19
N PRO A 168 15.33 -18.22 9.75
CA PRO A 168 14.47 -18.57 8.61
C PRO A 168 13.02 -18.09 8.72
N VAL A 169 12.45 -18.09 9.93
CA VAL A 169 11.08 -17.66 10.19
C VAL A 169 10.89 -16.14 10.10
N MET A 170 11.96 -15.35 10.27
CA MET A 170 11.91 -13.89 10.21
C MET A 170 12.51 -13.32 8.91
N ARG A 171 13.34 -14.09 8.22
CA ARG A 171 14.15 -13.65 7.08
C ARG A 171 13.40 -12.85 6.03
N LEU A 172 12.26 -13.35 5.55
CA LEU A 172 11.47 -12.65 4.54
C LEU A 172 10.95 -11.30 5.04
N ALA A 173 10.55 -11.22 6.31
CA ALA A 173 10.11 -9.98 6.92
C ALA A 173 11.29 -9.02 7.12
N ALA A 174 12.48 -9.53 7.45
CA ALA A 174 13.70 -8.74 7.58
C ALA A 174 14.16 -8.14 6.23
N ILE A 175 14.18 -8.95 5.16
CA ILE A 175 14.49 -8.49 3.79
C ILE A 175 13.58 -7.33 3.40
N ARG A 176 12.27 -7.45 3.65
CA ARG A 176 11.29 -6.40 3.35
C ARG A 176 11.41 -5.19 4.28
N GLY A 177 11.84 -5.40 5.52
CA GLY A 177 12.07 -4.33 6.49
C GLY A 177 13.07 -3.29 6.00
N TYR A 178 14.13 -3.72 5.32
CA TYR A 178 15.10 -2.83 4.69
C TYR A 178 14.51 -1.91 3.62
N SER A 179 13.33 -2.21 3.07
CA SER A 179 12.63 -1.31 2.14
C SER A 179 11.86 -0.18 2.86
N ALA A 180 11.56 -0.33 4.15
CA ALA A 180 10.78 0.62 4.93
C ALA A 180 11.65 1.67 5.63
N VAL A 181 12.81 1.25 6.14
CA VAL A 181 13.80 2.11 6.80
C VAL A 181 15.12 1.99 6.07
N GLU A 182 15.82 3.11 5.86
CA GLU A 182 17.15 3.07 5.26
C GLU A 182 18.15 2.45 6.24
N ASN A 183 18.95 1.53 5.72
CA ASN A 183 20.07 0.93 6.41
C ASN A 183 21.23 0.86 5.39
N PRO A 184 22.30 1.64 5.59
CA PRO A 184 23.48 1.67 4.72
C PRO A 184 24.09 0.30 4.41
N MET A 185 23.97 -0.68 5.32
CA MET A 185 24.54 -2.02 5.18
C MET A 185 23.62 -3.00 4.49
N ALA A 186 22.33 -2.68 4.33
CA ALA A 186 21.36 -3.59 3.74
C ALA A 186 21.78 -4.13 2.37
N PRO A 187 22.27 -3.32 1.41
CA PRO A 187 22.65 -3.86 0.11
C PRO A 187 23.75 -4.91 0.19
N THR A 188 24.79 -4.65 0.97
CA THR A 188 25.90 -5.57 1.17
C THR A 188 25.42 -6.87 1.83
N LEU A 189 24.71 -6.78 2.95
CA LEU A 189 24.20 -7.93 3.70
C LEU A 189 23.28 -8.82 2.86
N LEU A 190 22.38 -8.20 2.08
CA LEU A 190 21.44 -8.94 1.24
C LEU A 190 22.12 -9.61 0.05
N LEU A 191 23.07 -8.94 -0.60
CA LEU A 191 23.79 -9.48 -1.76
C LEU A 191 24.72 -10.62 -1.36
N GLU A 192 25.46 -10.51 -0.26
CA GLU A 192 26.35 -11.57 0.25
C GLU A 192 25.61 -12.89 0.50
N GLN A 193 24.37 -12.81 0.99
CA GLN A 193 23.54 -13.98 1.30
C GLN A 193 22.64 -14.42 0.14
N TYR A 194 22.48 -13.59 -0.90
CA TYR A 194 21.60 -13.83 -2.04
C TYR A 194 21.70 -15.25 -2.64
N PRO A 195 22.89 -15.85 -2.85
CA PRO A 195 22.99 -17.20 -3.42
C PRO A 195 22.33 -18.29 -2.58
N LYS A 196 22.20 -18.09 -1.27
CA LYS A 196 21.66 -19.05 -0.29
C LYS A 196 20.13 -18.97 -0.16
N PHE A 197 19.53 -17.90 -0.67
CA PHE A 197 18.10 -17.63 -0.54
C PHE A 197 17.26 -18.46 -1.51
N ASN A 198 16.04 -18.78 -1.09
CA ASN A 198 15.03 -19.40 -1.96
C ASN A 198 14.44 -18.37 -2.95
N ASP A 199 13.66 -18.83 -3.92
CA ASP A 199 13.11 -17.95 -4.98
C ASP A 199 12.24 -16.81 -4.45
N THR A 200 11.50 -17.02 -3.36
CA THR A 200 10.66 -15.99 -2.73
C THR A 200 11.52 -14.92 -2.06
N GLU A 201 12.55 -15.35 -1.34
CA GLU A 201 13.51 -14.47 -0.67
C GLU A 201 14.35 -13.68 -1.70
N LYS A 202 14.83 -14.32 -2.76
CA LYS A 202 15.56 -13.66 -3.86
C LYS A 202 14.74 -12.56 -4.53
N LYS A 203 13.46 -12.83 -4.84
CA LYS A 203 12.54 -11.82 -5.37
C LYS A 203 12.39 -10.65 -4.40
N ALA A 204 12.19 -10.94 -3.11
CA ALA A 204 12.09 -9.91 -2.09
C ALA A 204 13.38 -9.08 -1.98
N VAL A 205 14.58 -9.68 -2.14
CA VAL A 205 15.85 -8.92 -2.17
C VAL A 205 15.88 -7.98 -3.37
N VAL A 206 15.57 -8.48 -4.57
CA VAL A 206 15.56 -7.67 -5.80
C VAL A 206 14.57 -6.50 -5.67
N GLU A 207 13.38 -6.74 -5.13
CA GLU A 207 12.37 -5.71 -4.86
C GLU A 207 12.83 -4.71 -3.80
N THR A 208 13.41 -5.18 -2.69
CA THR A 208 13.99 -4.32 -1.65
C THR A 208 15.11 -3.44 -2.21
N LEU A 209 16.03 -3.99 -3.00
CA LEU A 209 17.12 -3.21 -3.57
C LEU A 209 16.65 -2.21 -4.62
N ALA A 210 15.53 -2.47 -5.29
CA ALA A 210 14.92 -1.52 -6.22
C ALA A 210 14.06 -0.44 -5.54
N SER A 211 13.86 -0.52 -4.21
CA SER A 211 12.97 0.39 -3.47
C SER A 211 13.53 1.81 -3.29
N ARG A 212 14.79 2.05 -3.63
CA ARG A 212 15.43 3.39 -3.57
C ARG A 212 16.68 3.46 -4.42
N ARG A 213 17.05 4.68 -4.81
CA ARG A 213 18.17 4.93 -5.72
C ARG A 213 19.50 4.35 -5.24
N ARG A 214 19.89 4.63 -3.99
CA ARG A 214 21.15 4.15 -3.42
C ARG A 214 21.27 2.63 -3.47
N TYR A 215 20.19 1.91 -3.18
CA TYR A 215 20.20 0.45 -3.20
C TYR A 215 20.19 -0.09 -4.64
N ALA A 216 19.48 0.59 -5.53
CA ALA A 216 19.39 0.23 -6.93
C ALA A 216 20.77 0.27 -7.61
N GLU A 217 21.66 1.17 -7.18
CA GLU A 217 23.05 1.23 -7.65
C GLU A 217 23.85 -0.03 -7.26
N PHE A 218 23.64 -0.58 -6.05
CA PHE A 218 24.25 -1.87 -5.66
C PHE A 218 23.68 -3.03 -6.46
N LEU A 219 22.36 -3.06 -6.70
CA LEU A 219 21.73 -4.07 -7.55
C LEU A 219 22.27 -3.99 -8.99
N LEU A 220 22.49 -2.79 -9.52
CA LEU A 220 23.09 -2.59 -10.84
C LEU A 220 24.52 -3.14 -10.90
N ASN A 221 25.31 -2.93 -9.85
CA ASN A 221 26.66 -3.50 -9.74
C ASN A 221 26.61 -5.03 -9.66
N ALA A 222 25.70 -5.61 -8.86
CA ALA A 222 25.50 -7.05 -8.76
C ALA A 222 25.08 -7.68 -10.12
N LEU A 223 24.31 -6.96 -10.93
CA LEU A 223 24.00 -7.36 -12.32
C LEU A 223 25.25 -7.32 -13.21
N ARG A 224 26.07 -6.28 -13.10
CA ARG A 224 27.32 -6.13 -13.86
C ARG A 224 28.30 -7.27 -13.54
N GLU A 225 28.40 -7.62 -12.27
CA GLU A 225 29.27 -8.70 -11.76
C GLU A 225 28.65 -10.10 -11.93
N LYS A 226 27.43 -10.20 -12.46
CA LYS A 226 26.67 -11.45 -12.66
C LYS A 226 26.38 -12.22 -11.38
N GLN A 227 26.44 -11.57 -10.21
CA GLN A 227 25.98 -12.12 -8.94
C GLN A 227 24.47 -12.35 -8.96
N ILE A 228 23.73 -11.47 -9.64
CA ILE A 228 22.31 -11.62 -9.96
C ILE A 228 22.20 -11.69 -11.48
N ARG A 229 21.44 -12.66 -12.00
CA ARG A 229 21.21 -12.77 -13.44
C ARG A 229 20.05 -11.88 -13.88
N LYS A 230 20.07 -11.42 -15.14
CA LYS A 230 19.03 -10.54 -15.69
C LYS A 230 17.64 -11.16 -15.64
N GLU A 231 17.56 -12.48 -15.78
CA GLU A 231 16.31 -13.26 -15.74
C GLU A 231 15.72 -13.33 -14.32
N GLU A 232 16.51 -13.02 -13.30
CA GLU A 232 16.05 -12.95 -11.91
C GLU A 232 15.41 -11.59 -11.59
N ILE A 233 15.51 -10.60 -12.48
CA ILE A 233 14.88 -9.29 -12.31
C ILE A 233 13.46 -9.34 -12.87
N PRO A 234 12.41 -9.21 -12.04
CA PRO A 234 11.05 -9.13 -12.53
C PRO A 234 10.84 -7.92 -13.45
N SER A 235 9.94 -8.04 -14.44
CA SER A 235 9.70 -6.96 -15.41
C SER A 235 9.17 -5.67 -14.77
N HIS A 236 8.41 -5.74 -13.68
CA HIS A 236 8.02 -4.56 -12.90
C HIS A 236 9.20 -3.90 -12.20
N VAL A 237 10.13 -4.69 -11.67
CA VAL A 237 11.35 -4.17 -11.03
C VAL A 237 12.28 -3.53 -12.07
N ALA A 238 12.50 -4.18 -13.22
CA ALA A 238 13.32 -3.63 -14.29
C ALA A 238 12.82 -2.25 -14.75
N ARG A 239 11.49 -2.08 -14.87
CA ARG A 239 10.87 -0.78 -15.17
C ARG A 239 11.18 0.26 -14.10
N SER A 240 10.98 -0.09 -12.82
CA SER A 240 11.31 0.79 -11.70
C SER A 240 12.79 1.18 -11.71
N LEU A 241 13.70 0.24 -11.94
CA LEU A 241 15.14 0.51 -12.01
C LEU A 241 15.50 1.43 -13.18
N ASN A 242 14.85 1.28 -14.34
CA ASN A 242 15.04 2.20 -15.46
C ASN A 242 14.54 3.61 -15.14
N ASP A 243 13.41 3.74 -14.44
CA ASP A 243 12.91 5.07 -14.03
C ASP A 243 13.86 5.76 -13.04
N ILE A 244 14.53 4.98 -12.18
CA ILE A 244 15.42 5.49 -11.13
C ILE A 244 16.84 5.80 -11.65
N LEU A 245 17.40 4.87 -12.42
CA LEU A 245 18.82 4.85 -12.82
C LEU A 245 19.02 5.28 -14.28
N GLY A 246 17.96 5.32 -15.08
CA GLY A 246 17.99 5.75 -16.49
C GLY A 246 18.98 4.94 -17.33
N GLN A 247 19.79 5.66 -18.10
CA GLN A 247 20.74 5.07 -19.06
C GLN A 247 21.72 4.10 -18.41
N ASN A 248 22.17 4.37 -17.17
CA ASN A 248 23.09 3.47 -16.45
C ASN A 248 22.52 2.06 -16.27
N PHE A 249 21.20 1.95 -16.07
CA PHE A 249 20.54 0.64 -16.02
C PHE A 249 20.49 -0.02 -17.39
N VAL A 250 20.13 0.75 -18.44
CA VAL A 250 20.07 0.25 -19.82
C VAL A 250 21.42 -0.28 -20.30
N ASP A 251 22.53 0.37 -19.92
CA ASP A 251 23.88 -0.04 -20.34
C ASP A 251 24.28 -1.41 -19.78
N VAL A 252 23.77 -1.78 -18.59
CA VAL A 252 24.08 -3.07 -17.95
C VAL A 252 23.00 -4.11 -18.25
N TYR A 253 21.74 -3.76 -18.03
CA TYR A 253 20.59 -4.66 -18.21
C TYR A 253 20.28 -4.91 -19.69
N GLY A 254 20.54 -3.92 -20.54
CA GLY A 254 20.07 -3.86 -21.91
C GLY A 254 18.74 -3.12 -22.02
N GLN A 255 18.25 -2.94 -23.25
CA GLN A 255 16.93 -2.36 -23.44
C GLN A 255 15.87 -3.26 -22.79
N ILE A 256 15.02 -2.65 -21.95
CA ILE A 256 13.84 -3.35 -21.44
C ILE A 256 13.01 -3.74 -22.66
N ARG A 257 12.82 -5.05 -22.85
CA ARG A 257 12.04 -5.56 -23.97
C ARG A 257 10.66 -4.91 -23.93
N GLN A 258 10.34 -4.16 -24.98
CA GLN A 258 9.02 -3.58 -25.13
C GLN A 258 8.06 -4.69 -25.55
N LEU A 259 7.57 -5.43 -24.57
CA LEU A 259 6.69 -6.56 -24.78
C LEU A 259 5.39 -6.13 -25.50
N ALA A 260 4.97 -4.87 -25.39
CA ALA A 260 3.84 -4.33 -26.14
C ALA A 260 4.06 -4.30 -27.67
N ALA A 261 5.29 -4.06 -28.15
CA ALA A 261 5.59 -4.00 -29.59
C ALA A 261 5.41 -5.37 -30.27
N ASP A 262 5.70 -6.46 -29.54
CA ASP A 262 5.55 -7.83 -30.01
C ASP A 262 4.13 -8.42 -29.77
N ARG A 263 3.17 -7.62 -29.29
CA ARG A 263 1.86 -8.12 -28.80
C ARG A 263 1.18 -9.04 -29.80
N GLN A 264 1.05 -8.62 -31.05
CA GLN A 264 0.36 -9.41 -32.09
C GLN A 264 1.04 -10.77 -32.31
N LYS A 265 2.38 -10.77 -32.39
CA LYS A 265 3.18 -12.00 -32.57
C LYS A 265 3.05 -12.94 -31.36
N ARG A 266 3.10 -12.41 -30.13
CA ARG A 266 2.92 -13.22 -28.91
C ARG A 266 1.50 -13.77 -28.80
N MET A 267 0.49 -12.96 -29.10
CA MET A 267 -0.89 -13.44 -29.11
C MET A 267 -1.09 -14.55 -30.15
N ALA A 268 -0.52 -14.43 -31.35
CA ALA A 268 -0.55 -15.48 -32.35
C ALA A 268 0.11 -16.77 -31.85
N HIS A 269 1.32 -16.67 -31.28
CA HIS A 269 2.02 -17.82 -30.69
C HIS A 269 1.19 -18.56 -29.64
N TYR A 270 0.57 -17.84 -28.68
CA TYR A 270 -0.27 -18.49 -27.68
C TYR A 270 -1.60 -19.02 -28.24
N ARG A 271 -2.16 -18.40 -29.29
CA ARG A 271 -3.35 -18.93 -29.97
C ARG A 271 -3.08 -20.29 -30.60
N GLU A 272 -1.91 -20.47 -31.22
CA GLU A 272 -1.51 -21.77 -31.81
C GLU A 272 -1.43 -22.86 -30.74
N LEU A 273 -0.96 -22.53 -29.54
CA LEU A 273 -0.90 -23.45 -28.41
C LEU A 273 -2.29 -23.77 -27.81
N LEU A 274 -3.21 -22.80 -27.82
CA LEU A 274 -4.47 -22.82 -27.08
C LEU A 274 -5.67 -23.23 -27.95
N THR A 275 -5.51 -24.30 -28.72
CA THR A 275 -6.61 -24.85 -29.53
C THR A 275 -7.75 -25.37 -28.65
N PRO A 276 -9.01 -25.40 -29.14
CA PRO A 276 -10.13 -25.97 -28.40
C PRO A 276 -9.88 -27.40 -27.92
N ALA A 277 -9.22 -28.23 -28.73
CA ALA A 277 -8.86 -29.61 -28.40
C ALA A 277 -7.78 -29.70 -27.32
N ALA A 278 -6.79 -28.80 -27.32
CA ALA A 278 -5.76 -28.74 -26.28
C ALA A 278 -6.37 -28.32 -24.94
N ILE A 279 -7.20 -27.26 -24.95
CA ILE A 279 -7.86 -26.76 -23.74
C ILE A 279 -8.81 -27.81 -23.15
N SER A 280 -9.60 -28.52 -23.97
CA SER A 280 -10.57 -29.50 -23.47
C SER A 280 -9.91 -30.70 -22.77
N LYS A 281 -8.70 -31.08 -23.20
CA LYS A 281 -7.91 -32.18 -22.61
C LYS A 281 -7.03 -31.74 -21.42
N ALA A 282 -6.90 -30.44 -21.18
CA ALA A 282 -6.03 -29.91 -20.15
C ALA A 282 -6.63 -30.10 -18.74
N SER A 283 -5.77 -30.10 -17.72
CA SER A 283 -6.19 -30.32 -16.32
C SER A 283 -6.49 -28.98 -15.65
N PRO A 284 -7.74 -28.73 -15.23
CA PRO A 284 -8.06 -27.55 -14.45
C PRO A 284 -7.43 -27.59 -13.04
N GLU A 285 -7.13 -28.77 -12.49
CA GLU A 285 -6.45 -28.92 -11.19
C GLU A 285 -5.00 -28.43 -11.27
N ARG A 286 -4.26 -28.86 -12.32
CA ARG A 286 -2.90 -28.35 -12.58
C ARG A 286 -2.94 -26.85 -12.90
N GLY A 287 -3.95 -26.41 -13.64
CA GLY A 287 -4.18 -24.99 -13.93
C GLY A 287 -4.38 -24.16 -12.68
N ARG A 288 -5.13 -24.66 -11.70
CA ARG A 288 -5.31 -24.01 -10.40
C ARG A 288 -3.99 -23.86 -9.65
N LYS A 289 -3.11 -24.87 -9.67
CA LYS A 289 -1.76 -24.78 -9.07
C LYS A 289 -0.92 -23.68 -9.74
N VAL A 290 -1.01 -23.52 -11.06
CA VAL A 290 -0.31 -22.45 -11.80
C VAL A 290 -0.90 -21.08 -11.43
N PHE A 291 -2.23 -20.95 -11.38
CA PHE A 291 -2.91 -19.73 -10.97
C PHE A 291 -2.50 -19.31 -9.56
N GLN A 292 -2.48 -20.24 -8.60
CA GLN A 292 -2.08 -19.99 -7.22
C GLN A 292 -0.66 -19.43 -7.10
N LYS A 293 0.27 -19.91 -7.94
CA LYS A 293 1.66 -19.47 -7.92
C LYS A 293 1.89 -18.13 -8.63
N THR A 294 1.09 -17.82 -9.66
CA THR A 294 1.42 -16.76 -10.63
C THR A 294 0.46 -15.58 -10.56
N CYS A 295 -0.83 -15.85 -10.38
CA CYS A 295 -1.90 -14.87 -10.52
C CYS A 295 -2.59 -14.56 -9.19
N ALA A 296 -2.69 -15.55 -8.30
CA ALA A 296 -3.46 -15.45 -7.06
C ALA A 296 -2.88 -14.47 -6.04
N ASN A 297 -1.62 -14.05 -6.19
CA ASN A 297 -1.06 -12.97 -5.35
C ASN A 297 -1.78 -11.64 -5.60
N CYS A 298 -2.28 -11.42 -6.82
CA CYS A 298 -2.92 -10.16 -7.20
C CYS A 298 -4.43 -10.30 -7.43
N HIS A 299 -4.86 -11.43 -8.02
CA HIS A 299 -6.24 -11.62 -8.49
C HIS A 299 -7.03 -12.59 -7.63
N THR A 300 -8.32 -12.29 -7.47
CA THR A 300 -9.30 -13.22 -6.90
C THR A 300 -9.92 -14.07 -8.01
N LEU A 301 -10.16 -15.35 -7.74
CA LEU A 301 -10.98 -16.23 -8.56
C LEU A 301 -11.73 -17.23 -7.67
N TYR A 302 -13.05 -17.25 -7.78
CA TYR A 302 -13.98 -17.99 -6.92
C TYR A 302 -13.73 -17.74 -5.42
N GLY A 303 -13.56 -16.47 -5.06
CA GLY A 303 -13.35 -16.03 -3.67
C GLY A 303 -11.96 -16.32 -3.10
N ALA A 304 -11.02 -16.89 -3.88
CA ALA A 304 -9.66 -17.15 -3.44
C ALA A 304 -8.63 -16.31 -4.21
N GLY A 305 -7.62 -15.79 -3.51
CA GLY A 305 -6.54 -14.98 -4.08
C GLY A 305 -6.49 -13.55 -3.53
N GLY A 306 -5.75 -12.69 -4.22
CA GLY A 306 -5.46 -11.31 -3.83
C GLY A 306 -6.52 -10.32 -4.32
N LYS A 307 -6.41 -9.09 -3.81
CA LYS A 307 -7.35 -7.97 -4.09
C LYS A 307 -6.64 -6.73 -4.67
N ILE A 308 -5.44 -6.94 -5.22
CA ILE A 308 -4.64 -5.90 -5.88
C ILE A 308 -5.23 -5.66 -7.28
N GLY A 309 -5.31 -6.72 -8.07
CA GLY A 309 -5.99 -6.73 -9.35
C GLY A 309 -7.49 -7.02 -9.23
N PRO A 310 -8.23 -6.96 -10.35
CA PRO A 310 -9.66 -7.25 -10.39
C PRO A 310 -9.98 -8.71 -10.01
N ASP A 311 -11.20 -8.91 -9.49
CA ASP A 311 -11.79 -10.24 -9.34
C ASP A 311 -12.10 -10.82 -10.73
N LEU A 312 -11.46 -11.93 -11.05
CA LEU A 312 -11.59 -12.59 -12.34
C LEU A 312 -12.87 -13.42 -12.43
N THR A 313 -13.54 -13.73 -11.31
CA THR A 313 -14.71 -14.62 -11.27
C THR A 313 -15.80 -14.21 -12.25
N GLY A 314 -16.15 -12.91 -12.26
CA GLY A 314 -17.15 -12.33 -13.16
C GLY A 314 -16.60 -11.72 -14.46
N SER A 315 -15.30 -11.89 -14.74
CA SER A 315 -14.69 -11.38 -15.98
C SER A 315 -15.12 -12.18 -17.21
N ASN A 316 -14.82 -11.68 -18.42
CA ASN A 316 -15.12 -12.32 -19.71
C ASN A 316 -14.24 -13.56 -20.00
N ARG A 317 -14.12 -14.47 -19.03
CA ARG A 317 -13.23 -15.63 -19.07
C ARG A 317 -13.65 -16.67 -20.11
N ALA A 318 -14.88 -16.64 -20.62
CA ALA A 318 -15.28 -17.51 -21.73
C ALA A 318 -14.54 -17.18 -23.03
N ASN A 319 -14.17 -15.90 -23.22
CA ASN A 319 -13.49 -15.36 -24.39
C ASN A 319 -11.96 -15.51 -24.25
N LEU A 320 -11.37 -16.35 -25.12
CA LEU A 320 -9.92 -16.59 -25.13
C LEU A 320 -9.13 -15.33 -25.47
N ASP A 321 -9.64 -14.50 -26.38
CA ASP A 321 -8.95 -13.30 -26.85
C ASP A 321 -8.86 -12.25 -25.74
N TYR A 322 -9.91 -12.16 -24.92
CA TYR A 322 -9.92 -11.33 -23.72
C TYR A 322 -8.83 -11.78 -22.73
N ILE A 323 -8.75 -13.08 -22.43
CA ILE A 323 -7.72 -13.60 -21.51
C ILE A 323 -6.32 -13.35 -22.08
N LEU A 324 -6.11 -13.65 -23.37
CA LEU A 324 -4.82 -13.49 -24.02
C LEU A 324 -4.37 -12.04 -24.03
N LEU A 325 -5.24 -11.10 -24.41
CA LEU A 325 -4.89 -9.69 -24.45
C LEU A 325 -4.43 -9.20 -23.07
N ASN A 326 -5.21 -9.46 -22.03
CA ASN A 326 -4.90 -9.03 -20.66
C ASN A 326 -3.68 -9.75 -20.06
N SER A 327 -3.36 -10.96 -20.51
CA SER A 327 -2.19 -11.71 -19.99
C SER A 327 -0.90 -11.38 -20.75
N VAL A 328 -1.01 -11.11 -22.04
CA VAL A 328 0.12 -10.83 -22.94
C VAL A 328 0.51 -9.37 -22.89
N ASP A 329 -0.46 -8.46 -22.83
CA ASP A 329 -0.26 -7.01 -22.73
C ASP A 329 -1.23 -6.41 -21.71
N PRO A 330 -1.00 -6.62 -20.40
CA PRO A 330 -1.85 -6.08 -19.34
C PRO A 330 -1.88 -4.54 -19.31
N SER A 331 -0.98 -3.87 -20.04
CA SER A 331 -0.94 -2.41 -20.16
C SER A 331 -1.68 -1.86 -21.39
N TYR A 332 -2.33 -2.71 -22.20
CA TYR A 332 -3.02 -2.28 -23.43
C TYR A 332 -4.19 -1.34 -23.15
N ASP A 333 -5.03 -1.72 -22.18
CA ASP A 333 -6.16 -0.93 -21.70
C ASP A 333 -6.28 -1.11 -20.19
N VAL A 334 -5.72 -0.14 -19.45
CA VAL A 334 -5.70 -0.17 -17.98
C VAL A 334 -6.80 0.74 -17.46
N PRO A 335 -7.86 0.18 -16.84
CA PRO A 335 -8.90 1.00 -16.22
C PRO A 335 -8.29 1.92 -15.18
N GLU A 336 -8.83 3.13 -15.03
CA GLU A 336 -8.28 4.16 -14.15
C GLU A 336 -8.01 3.66 -12.72
N GLY A 337 -8.96 2.90 -12.15
CA GLY A 337 -8.83 2.31 -10.81
C GLY A 337 -7.78 1.21 -10.65
N TYR A 338 -7.07 0.82 -11.71
CA TYR A 338 -5.97 -0.16 -11.69
C TYR A 338 -4.66 0.41 -12.27
N ARG A 339 -4.61 1.70 -12.60
CA ARG A 339 -3.35 2.35 -13.00
C ARG A 339 -2.37 2.32 -11.83
N MET A 340 -1.13 1.98 -12.13
CA MET A 340 -0.07 2.00 -11.13
C MET A 340 0.22 3.46 -10.75
N LEU A 341 0.19 3.74 -9.44
CA LEU A 341 0.73 4.94 -8.85
C LEU A 341 2.13 4.65 -8.30
N GLN A 342 3.10 5.45 -8.74
CA GLN A 342 4.43 5.50 -8.16
C GLN A 342 4.50 6.69 -7.21
N VAL A 343 4.90 6.41 -5.98
CA VAL A 343 5.12 7.40 -4.92
C VAL A 343 6.57 7.35 -4.51
N VAL A 344 7.25 8.48 -4.55
CA VAL A 344 8.55 8.67 -3.90
C VAL A 344 8.31 9.39 -2.60
N THR A 345 8.72 8.81 -1.48
CA THR A 345 8.60 9.45 -0.17
C THR A 345 9.71 10.47 0.04
N VAL A 346 9.53 11.40 0.97
CA VAL A 346 10.59 12.35 1.38
C VAL A 346 11.83 11.67 1.98
N GLN A 347 11.73 10.39 2.35
CA GLN A 347 12.87 9.54 2.75
C GLN A 347 13.48 8.78 1.56
N GLY A 348 13.10 9.10 0.32
CA GLY A 348 13.62 8.46 -0.89
C GLY A 348 13.11 7.04 -1.15
N GLN A 349 12.10 6.56 -0.42
CA GLN A 349 11.48 5.26 -0.67
C GLN A 349 10.55 5.34 -1.87
N ILE A 350 10.64 4.37 -2.77
CA ILE A 350 9.79 4.23 -3.94
C ILE A 350 8.76 3.16 -3.67
N ILE A 351 7.48 3.54 -3.73
CA ILE A 351 6.35 2.69 -3.47
C ILE A 351 5.50 2.64 -4.73
N ASN A 352 5.35 1.45 -5.30
CA ASN A 352 4.49 1.19 -6.44
C ASN A 352 3.23 0.48 -5.97
N GLY A 353 2.06 1.02 -6.30
CA GLY A 353 0.79 0.42 -5.90
C GLY A 353 -0.39 0.93 -6.71
N ILE A 354 -1.58 0.46 -6.38
CA ILE A 354 -2.83 0.96 -6.96
C ILE A 354 -3.54 1.82 -5.92
N LEU A 355 -4.02 2.99 -6.32
CA LEU A 355 -4.77 3.87 -5.43
C LEU A 355 -6.09 3.22 -5.03
N ALA A 356 -6.29 2.98 -3.73
CA ALA A 356 -7.50 2.41 -3.18
C ALA A 356 -8.40 3.47 -2.55
N GLU A 357 -7.81 4.41 -1.80
CA GLU A 357 -8.51 5.50 -1.13
C GLU A 357 -7.63 6.75 -1.16
N GLU A 358 -8.24 7.93 -1.22
CA GLU A 358 -7.57 9.21 -1.06
C GLU A 358 -8.50 10.18 -0.34
N ASP A 359 -7.98 10.85 0.69
CA ASP A 359 -8.67 11.93 1.38
C ASP A 359 -7.77 13.18 1.46
N GLY A 360 -8.15 14.17 2.28
CA GLY A 360 -7.42 15.42 2.41
C GLY A 360 -5.99 15.27 2.98
N SER A 361 -5.71 14.23 3.76
CA SER A 361 -4.45 14.09 4.50
C SER A 361 -3.61 12.89 4.07
N ARG A 362 -4.20 11.85 3.46
CA ARG A 362 -3.50 10.60 3.13
C ARG A 362 -3.98 9.97 1.83
N ILE A 363 -3.18 9.04 1.34
CA ILE A 363 -3.56 8.06 0.33
C ILE A 363 -3.42 6.65 0.90
N VAL A 364 -4.20 5.72 0.38
CA VAL A 364 -4.06 4.28 0.65
C VAL A 364 -3.74 3.58 -0.64
N LEU A 365 -2.60 2.90 -0.68
CA LEU A 365 -2.16 2.10 -1.81
C LEU A 365 -2.33 0.61 -1.52
N LYS A 366 -2.79 -0.13 -2.53
CA LYS A 366 -2.65 -1.58 -2.60
C LYS A 366 -1.29 -1.88 -3.20
N THR A 367 -0.39 -2.42 -2.40
CA THR A 367 0.94 -2.87 -2.83
C THR A 367 1.00 -4.40 -2.81
N VAL A 368 2.08 -5.00 -3.33
CA VAL A 368 2.26 -6.47 -3.30
C VAL A 368 2.49 -6.95 -1.87
N GLU A 369 3.18 -6.15 -1.07
CA GLU A 369 3.60 -6.48 0.29
C GLU A 369 2.53 -6.11 1.34
N ASP A 370 1.81 -5.02 1.09
CA ASP A 370 0.80 -4.46 1.98
C ASP A 370 -0.46 -4.04 1.18
N PRO A 371 -1.58 -4.76 1.30
CA PRO A 371 -2.81 -4.43 0.59
C PRO A 371 -3.49 -3.15 1.09
N LYS A 372 -3.01 -2.54 2.20
CA LYS A 372 -3.52 -1.29 2.76
C LYS A 372 -2.38 -0.39 3.24
N ARG A 373 -1.44 -0.08 2.34
CA ARG A 373 -0.34 0.84 2.63
C ARG A 373 -0.86 2.26 2.74
N ILE A 374 -0.98 2.77 3.96
CA ILE A 374 -1.34 4.17 4.23
C ILE A 374 -0.10 5.06 4.12
N ILE A 375 -0.21 6.15 3.35
CA ILE A 375 0.88 7.12 3.17
C ILE A 375 0.31 8.53 3.40
N PRO A 376 0.78 9.25 4.43
CA PRO A 376 0.45 10.67 4.61
C PRO A 376 0.90 11.48 3.40
N LYS A 377 0.09 12.43 2.95
CA LYS A 377 0.46 13.32 1.83
C LYS A 377 1.71 14.16 2.12
N THR A 378 1.98 14.44 3.40
CA THR A 378 3.19 15.11 3.88
C THR A 378 4.47 14.29 3.67
N ASP A 379 4.34 12.97 3.54
CA ASP A 379 5.47 12.07 3.33
C ASP A 379 5.76 11.86 1.84
N ILE A 380 4.94 12.41 0.94
CA ILE A 380 5.06 12.23 -0.51
C ILE A 380 5.89 13.38 -1.08
N GLU A 381 7.04 13.05 -1.65
CA GLU A 381 7.87 13.97 -2.41
C GLU A 381 7.42 14.03 -3.88
N VAL A 382 7.25 12.85 -4.50
CA VAL A 382 6.81 12.74 -5.89
C VAL A 382 5.65 11.77 -6.00
N ARG A 383 4.64 12.14 -6.78
CA ARG A 383 3.52 11.28 -7.16
C ARG A 383 3.42 11.24 -8.67
N LYS A 384 3.45 10.04 -9.26
CA LYS A 384 3.32 9.83 -10.69
C LYS A 384 2.32 8.72 -10.98
N VAL A 385 1.29 9.03 -11.76
CA VAL A 385 0.42 8.01 -12.35
C VAL A 385 1.13 7.44 -13.58
N SER A 386 1.29 6.13 -13.61
CA SER A 386 1.88 5.42 -14.74
C SER A 386 0.81 5.08 -15.77
N ASP A 387 1.17 5.16 -17.05
CA ASP A 387 0.36 4.63 -18.15
C ASP A 387 0.46 3.09 -18.26
N LYS A 388 1.18 2.45 -17.33
CA LYS A 388 1.37 1.01 -17.29
C LYS A 388 0.60 0.36 -16.16
N SER A 389 0.24 -0.91 -16.39
CA SER A 389 -0.40 -1.75 -15.38
C SER A 389 0.59 -2.15 -14.30
N MET A 390 0.08 -2.33 -13.08
CA MET A 390 0.80 -2.99 -11.99
C MET A 390 0.99 -4.49 -12.26
N MET A 391 0.12 -5.11 -13.07
CA MET A 391 0.32 -6.48 -13.53
C MET A 391 1.59 -6.54 -14.40
N PRO A 392 2.56 -7.41 -14.07
CA PRO A 392 3.77 -7.56 -14.87
C PRO A 392 3.47 -8.13 -16.26
N ASP A 393 4.20 -7.66 -17.26
CA ASP A 393 4.21 -8.27 -18.60
C ASP A 393 5.04 -9.56 -18.59
N GLY A 394 4.77 -10.49 -19.51
CA GLY A 394 5.60 -11.68 -19.73
C GLY A 394 5.32 -12.86 -18.78
N GLN A 395 4.18 -12.84 -18.06
CA GLN A 395 3.83 -13.90 -17.11
C GLN A 395 3.74 -15.31 -17.74
N PHE A 396 3.40 -15.39 -19.03
CA PHE A 396 3.38 -16.66 -19.75
C PHE A 396 4.77 -17.12 -20.22
N ASP A 397 5.75 -16.22 -20.35
CA ASP A 397 7.10 -16.56 -20.83
C ASP A 397 7.85 -17.43 -19.80
N ALA A 398 7.50 -17.28 -18.51
CA ALA A 398 8.04 -18.08 -17.42
C ALA A 398 7.34 -19.46 -17.26
N LEU A 399 6.29 -19.73 -18.05
CA LEU A 399 5.51 -20.96 -17.97
C LEU A 399 5.86 -21.91 -19.11
N LYS A 400 5.92 -23.21 -18.79
CA LYS A 400 6.00 -24.26 -19.82
C LYS A 400 4.70 -24.27 -20.64
N PRO A 401 4.74 -24.67 -21.93
CA PRO A 401 3.55 -24.67 -22.78
C PRO A 401 2.33 -25.36 -22.16
N GLN A 402 2.50 -26.55 -21.56
CA GLN A 402 1.41 -27.26 -20.90
C GLN A 402 0.83 -26.49 -19.69
N GLN A 403 1.66 -25.75 -18.94
CA GLN A 403 1.20 -24.93 -17.82
C GLN A 403 0.31 -23.78 -18.29
N VAL A 404 0.60 -23.20 -19.46
CA VAL A 404 -0.26 -22.17 -20.08
C VAL A 404 -1.61 -22.79 -20.46
N ILE A 405 -1.63 -23.95 -21.12
CA ILE A 405 -2.89 -24.61 -21.51
C ILE A 405 -3.73 -24.98 -20.27
N ASP A 406 -3.10 -25.59 -19.26
CA ASP A 406 -3.76 -25.95 -18.00
C ASP A 406 -4.30 -24.69 -17.29
N LEU A 407 -3.51 -23.60 -17.22
CA LEU A 407 -3.94 -22.32 -16.64
C LEU A 407 -5.16 -21.77 -17.36
N ILE A 408 -5.16 -21.73 -18.69
CA ILE A 408 -6.30 -21.26 -19.48
C ILE A 408 -7.52 -22.15 -19.26
N ARG A 409 -7.34 -23.48 -19.20
CA ARG A 409 -8.43 -24.39 -18.89
C ARG A 409 -9.07 -24.09 -17.53
N TYR A 410 -8.25 -23.83 -16.50
CA TYR A 410 -8.73 -23.44 -15.18
C TYR A 410 -9.43 -22.06 -15.20
N LEU A 411 -8.80 -21.05 -15.82
CA LEU A 411 -9.39 -19.72 -15.96
C LEU A 411 -10.74 -19.77 -16.69
N ARG A 412 -11.01 -20.77 -17.53
CA ARG A 412 -12.28 -20.91 -18.27
C ARG A 412 -13.32 -21.79 -17.57
N THR A 413 -13.09 -22.26 -16.35
CA THR A 413 -14.13 -22.99 -15.61
C THR A 413 -15.27 -22.05 -15.18
N THR A 414 -16.37 -22.60 -14.67
CA THR A 414 -17.49 -21.83 -14.10
C THR A 414 -17.61 -21.99 -12.59
N SER A 415 -16.82 -22.87 -11.99
CA SER A 415 -16.80 -23.16 -10.56
C SER A 415 -15.38 -23.45 -10.08
N GLN A 416 -15.20 -23.40 -8.75
CA GLN A 416 -13.93 -23.72 -8.11
C GLN A 416 -13.57 -25.19 -8.30
N VAL A 417 -12.31 -25.44 -8.63
CA VAL A 417 -11.78 -26.78 -8.90
C VAL A 417 -11.01 -27.23 -7.68
N LYS A 418 -11.34 -28.39 -7.10
CA LYS A 418 -10.59 -28.90 -5.94
C LYS A 418 -9.16 -29.24 -6.35
N VAL A 419 -8.18 -28.78 -5.57
CA VAL A 419 -6.79 -29.25 -5.71
C VAL A 419 -6.68 -30.49 -4.84
N ALA A 420 -6.37 -31.64 -5.42
CA ALA A 420 -5.99 -32.81 -4.64
C ALA A 420 -4.75 -32.45 -3.79
N PRO A 421 -4.73 -32.84 -2.50
CA PRO A 421 -3.68 -32.46 -1.55
C PRO A 421 -2.26 -32.73 -2.07
#